data_AF-A0A535AVJ4-F1
#
_entry.id   AF-A0A535AVJ4-F1
#
_cell.length_a   1.000
_cell.length_b   1.000
_cell.length_c   1.000
_cell.angle_alpha   90.00
_cell.angle_beta   90.00
_cell.angle_gamma   90.00
#
_symmetry.space_group_name_H-M   'P 1'
#
loop_
_entity.id
_entity.type
_entity.pdbx_description
1 polymer ?
#
loop_
_entity_poly.entity_id
_entity_poly.type
_entity_poly.pdbx_seq_one_letter_code
_entity_poly.pdbx_strand_id
1 'polypeptide(L)'
;MTERESHHDDRLHPQLMDVISEIEHETGRKTEIQASRAIRDRARAVYVVSDPDPTRHLIIYDPRFERHLNHLVAHECGHIVRFASATPKDQTLAKTTAASRARAAQQLLPNLRRLVDSGLPEGALSDLLPIWLGGTITQLADTPSDIHIETWIWEQLEHVRDVQEASLLSQMKANAASMRAVVAAFTPELVWTASNAMNYVSAKAYVRLLDRPELVRPYRRTAIEKLGEELFEMFKEAPGDGLAADRQVSDRWAERLGLSDWFEWTTLNLVSPEVRHAWQ
;
A
#
# COMPACT_ATOMS: atom_id res chain seq x y z
N MET A 1 38.63 -12.70 -10.69
CA MET A 1 38.34 -11.38 -10.10
C MET A 1 37.62 -10.57 -11.15
N THR A 2 36.30 -10.66 -11.18
CA THR A 2 35.45 -9.81 -12.00
C THR A 2 34.95 -8.69 -11.11
N GLU A 3 35.24 -7.46 -11.52
CA GLU A 3 34.84 -6.23 -10.86
C GLU A 3 33.32 -6.23 -10.66
N ARG A 4 32.89 -6.07 -9.41
CA ARG A 4 31.52 -5.73 -9.07
C ARG A 4 31.31 -4.29 -9.51
N GLU A 5 30.80 -4.08 -10.71
CA GLU A 5 30.10 -2.83 -11.02
C GLU A 5 28.81 -2.84 -10.17
N SER A 6 28.92 -2.39 -8.92
CA SER A 6 27.75 -1.97 -8.17
C SER A 6 27.23 -0.73 -8.89
N HIS A 7 26.03 -0.80 -9.47
CA HIS A 7 25.28 0.39 -9.81
C HIS A 7 25.06 1.19 -8.53
N HIS A 8 25.96 2.13 -8.25
CA HIS A 8 25.83 3.06 -7.15
C HIS A 8 24.88 4.14 -7.65
N ASP A 9 23.64 4.15 -7.14
CA ASP A 9 22.79 5.31 -7.30
C ASP A 9 23.26 6.34 -6.27
N ASP A 10 24.06 7.32 -6.71
CA ASP A 10 24.65 8.36 -5.84
C ASP A 10 23.61 9.19 -5.07
N ARG A 11 22.31 9.03 -5.37
CA ARG A 11 21.20 9.67 -4.65
C ARG A 11 20.79 8.91 -3.39
N LEU A 12 21.20 7.65 -3.25
CA LEU A 12 20.88 6.81 -2.11
C LEU A 12 21.96 6.92 -1.04
N HIS A 13 21.53 6.94 0.20
CA HIS A 13 22.43 6.98 1.34
C HIS A 13 23.23 5.67 1.42
N PRO A 14 24.54 5.71 1.75
CA PRO A 14 25.38 4.50 1.76
C PRO A 14 24.84 3.36 2.64
N GLN A 15 24.29 3.68 3.81
CA GLN A 15 23.70 2.66 4.70
C GLN A 15 22.42 2.03 4.12
N LEU A 16 21.69 2.73 3.25
CA LEU A 16 20.56 2.13 2.52
C LEU A 16 21.07 1.20 1.41
N MET A 17 22.20 1.53 0.79
CA MET A 17 22.87 0.63 -0.16
C MET A 17 23.36 -0.66 0.50
N ASP A 18 23.73 -0.63 1.78
CA ASP A 18 24.06 -1.84 2.54
C ASP A 18 22.84 -2.76 2.71
N VAL A 19 21.66 -2.19 3.05
CA VAL A 19 20.39 -2.93 3.11
C VAL A 19 20.05 -3.56 1.76
N ILE A 20 20.17 -2.79 0.68
CA ILE A 20 19.96 -3.31 -0.68
C ILE A 20 20.92 -4.47 -0.96
N SER A 21 22.20 -4.31 -0.61
CA SER A 21 23.22 -5.34 -0.84
C SER A 21 22.94 -6.62 -0.06
N GLU A 22 22.40 -6.53 1.15
CA GLU A 22 21.96 -7.66 1.96
C GLU A 22 20.78 -8.38 1.29
N ILE A 23 19.75 -7.63 0.86
CA ILE A 23 18.62 -8.18 0.09
C ILE A 23 19.10 -8.91 -1.16
N GLU A 24 20.02 -8.30 -1.93
CA GLU A 24 20.57 -8.93 -3.13
C GLU A 24 21.34 -10.22 -2.81
N HIS A 25 22.06 -10.24 -1.69
CA HIS A 25 22.79 -11.41 -1.23
C HIS A 25 21.86 -12.55 -0.82
N GLU A 26 20.84 -12.26 -0.02
CA GLU A 26 19.89 -13.25 0.50
C GLU A 26 18.99 -13.83 -0.60
N THR A 27 18.53 -12.97 -1.52
CA THR A 27 17.57 -13.37 -2.56
C THR A 27 18.25 -13.85 -3.84
N GLY A 28 19.53 -13.51 -4.04
CA GLY A 28 20.27 -13.78 -5.27
C GLY A 28 19.79 -12.94 -6.48
N ARG A 29 18.98 -11.90 -6.25
CA ARG A 29 18.42 -11.02 -7.29
C ARG A 29 18.94 -9.60 -7.13
N LYS A 30 19.21 -8.92 -8.25
CA LYS A 30 19.64 -7.52 -8.25
C LYS A 30 18.49 -6.57 -7.97
N THR A 31 18.71 -5.47 -7.27
CA THR A 31 17.67 -4.46 -7.06
C THR A 31 17.84 -3.34 -8.08
N GLU A 32 16.85 -3.19 -8.95
CA GLU A 32 16.78 -2.08 -9.91
C GLU A 32 15.76 -1.04 -9.44
N ILE A 33 16.18 0.23 -9.46
CA ILE A 33 15.35 1.36 -9.04
C ILE A 33 15.13 2.28 -10.25
N GLN A 34 13.88 2.47 -10.63
CA GLN A 34 13.52 3.19 -11.85
C GLN A 34 12.52 4.31 -11.57
N ALA A 35 12.78 5.50 -12.12
CA ALA A 35 11.81 6.60 -12.10
C ALA A 35 10.78 6.38 -13.22
N SER A 36 9.49 6.36 -12.90
CA SER A 36 8.43 6.30 -13.91
C SER A 36 7.22 7.15 -13.51
N ARG A 37 6.73 7.94 -14.47
CA ARG A 37 5.47 8.68 -14.30
C ARG A 37 4.24 7.80 -14.49
N ALA A 38 4.38 6.54 -14.90
CA ALA A 38 3.26 5.62 -15.10
C ALA A 38 2.52 5.29 -13.80
N ILE A 39 3.19 5.40 -12.64
CA ILE A 39 2.61 5.06 -11.33
C ILE A 39 2.00 6.25 -10.59
N ARG A 40 2.03 7.47 -11.17
CA ARG A 40 1.70 8.74 -10.52
C ARG A 40 0.33 8.77 -9.81
N ASP A 41 -0.65 8.05 -10.34
CA ASP A 41 -2.01 8.02 -9.82
C ASP A 41 -2.31 6.74 -9.01
N ARG A 42 -1.30 5.90 -8.80
CA ARG A 42 -1.40 4.61 -8.11
C ARG A 42 -0.60 4.60 -6.81
N ALA A 43 0.66 5.04 -6.84
CA ALA A 43 1.56 4.99 -5.69
C ALA A 43 2.70 6.02 -5.79
N ARG A 44 3.43 6.23 -4.69
CA ARG A 44 4.66 7.06 -4.68
C ARG A 44 5.89 6.26 -5.09
N ALA A 45 5.95 5.01 -4.64
CA ALA A 45 6.83 3.95 -5.11
C ALA A 45 6.08 2.62 -5.07
N VAL A 46 6.63 1.60 -5.72
CA VAL A 46 6.08 0.24 -5.71
C VAL A 46 7.17 -0.78 -5.99
N TYR A 47 7.21 -1.84 -5.17
CA TYR A 47 7.89 -3.09 -5.47
C TYR A 47 7.05 -3.90 -6.46
N VAL A 48 7.59 -4.11 -7.66
CA VAL A 48 6.94 -4.86 -8.73
C VAL A 48 7.19 -6.36 -8.54
N VAL A 49 6.47 -6.96 -7.58
CA VAL A 49 6.54 -8.41 -7.28
C VAL A 49 6.34 -9.28 -8.52
N SER A 50 5.51 -8.81 -9.46
CA SER A 50 5.15 -9.52 -10.69
C SER A 50 6.11 -9.27 -11.87
N ASP A 51 7.26 -8.64 -11.66
CA ASP A 51 8.24 -8.39 -12.71
C ASP A 51 8.62 -9.72 -13.40
N PRO A 52 8.55 -9.80 -14.74
CA PRO A 52 8.82 -11.06 -15.45
C PRO A 52 10.30 -11.46 -15.44
N ASP A 53 11.21 -10.53 -15.12
CA ASP A 53 12.63 -10.83 -14.99
C ASP A 53 12.94 -11.47 -13.63
N PRO A 54 13.25 -12.78 -13.58
CA PRO A 54 13.47 -13.48 -12.33
C PRO A 54 14.82 -13.14 -11.67
N THR A 55 15.68 -12.38 -12.35
CA THR A 55 17.04 -12.05 -11.88
C THR A 55 17.09 -10.77 -11.06
N ARG A 56 15.98 -10.05 -10.96
CA ARG A 56 15.92 -8.77 -10.26
C ARG A 56 14.70 -8.59 -9.37
N HIS A 57 14.80 -7.62 -8.48
CA HIS A 57 13.70 -6.91 -7.84
C HIS A 57 13.59 -5.56 -8.52
N LEU A 58 12.39 -5.19 -8.94
CA LEU A 58 12.14 -3.90 -9.57
C LEU A 58 11.38 -2.99 -8.62
N ILE A 59 11.97 -1.85 -8.30
CA ILE A 59 11.34 -0.74 -7.57
C ILE A 59 11.08 0.38 -8.55
N ILE A 60 9.83 0.82 -8.67
CA ILE A 60 9.46 1.97 -9.48
C ILE A 60 9.02 3.11 -8.57
N TYR A 61 9.53 4.32 -8.77
CA TYR A 61 9.08 5.50 -8.03
C TYR A 61 8.61 6.64 -8.94
N ASP A 62 7.70 7.47 -8.43
CA ASP A 62 7.26 8.68 -9.13
C ASP A 62 8.29 9.80 -8.90
N PRO A 63 8.93 10.32 -9.96
CA PRO A 63 9.97 11.35 -9.83
C PRO A 63 9.50 12.64 -9.14
N ARG A 64 8.19 12.90 -9.03
CA ARG A 64 7.68 14.04 -8.24
C ARG A 64 7.99 13.93 -6.75
N PHE A 65 8.28 12.72 -6.27
CA PHE A 65 8.61 12.43 -4.88
C PHE A 65 10.08 12.08 -4.69
N GLU A 66 10.97 12.39 -5.64
CA GLU A 66 12.41 12.11 -5.56
C GLU A 66 13.07 12.70 -4.31
N ARG A 67 12.56 13.82 -3.77
CA ARG A 67 13.02 14.36 -2.47
C ARG A 67 12.84 13.40 -1.29
N HIS A 68 11.99 12.38 -1.43
CA HIS A 68 11.73 11.33 -0.45
C HIS A 68 12.35 9.98 -0.86
N LEU A 69 13.21 9.95 -1.88
CA LEU A 69 13.68 8.71 -2.52
C LEU A 69 14.26 7.70 -1.54
N ASN A 70 15.09 8.12 -0.58
CA ASN A 70 15.67 7.22 0.42
C ASN A 70 14.61 6.54 1.29
N HIS A 71 13.55 7.26 1.70
CA HIS A 71 12.42 6.65 2.42
C HIS A 71 11.63 5.71 1.51
N LEU A 72 11.33 6.14 0.29
CA LEU A 72 10.55 5.34 -0.65
C LEU A 72 11.26 4.02 -0.98
N VAL A 73 12.56 4.05 -1.25
CA VAL A 73 13.34 2.85 -1.53
C VAL A 73 13.44 1.97 -0.29
N ALA A 74 13.68 2.53 0.90
CA ALA A 74 13.69 1.75 2.14
C ALA A 74 12.34 1.05 2.40
N HIS A 75 11.23 1.74 2.11
CA HIS A 75 9.87 1.18 2.20
C HIS A 75 9.68 -0.02 1.27
N GLU A 76 10.03 0.12 -0.01
CA GLU A 76 9.92 -0.99 -0.95
C GLU A 76 10.90 -2.14 -0.64
N CYS A 77 12.08 -1.86 -0.09
CA CYS A 77 12.98 -2.87 0.46
C CYS A 77 12.31 -3.67 1.58
N GLY A 78 11.53 -3.01 2.45
CA GLY A 78 10.71 -3.67 3.46
C GLY A 78 9.71 -4.66 2.87
N HIS A 79 9.02 -4.29 1.78
CA HIS A 79 8.13 -5.23 1.07
C HIS A 79 8.90 -6.40 0.46
N ILE A 80 10.07 -6.16 -0.14
CA ILE A 80 10.93 -7.23 -0.69
C ILE A 80 11.30 -8.23 0.42
N VAL A 81 11.76 -7.75 1.57
CA VAL A 81 12.14 -8.61 2.71
C VAL A 81 10.94 -9.42 3.18
N ARG A 82 9.78 -8.79 3.45
CA ARG A 82 8.57 -9.51 3.92
C ARG A 82 8.14 -10.59 2.92
N PHE A 83 8.23 -10.31 1.62
CA PHE A 83 7.87 -11.27 0.58
C PHE A 83 8.90 -12.40 0.45
N ALA A 84 10.20 -12.08 0.45
CA ALA A 84 11.29 -13.04 0.32
C ALA A 84 11.39 -13.99 1.52
N SER A 85 11.10 -13.49 2.73
CA SER A 85 11.08 -14.30 3.96
C SER A 85 9.83 -15.19 4.09
N ALA A 86 8.79 -14.97 3.30
CA ALA A 86 7.57 -15.77 3.33
C ALA A 86 7.75 -17.13 2.64
N THR A 87 7.02 -18.15 3.10
CA THR A 87 7.00 -19.44 2.40
C THR A 87 6.38 -19.28 1.01
N PRO A 88 6.71 -20.12 0.01
CA PRO A 88 6.12 -20.03 -1.33
C PRO A 88 4.58 -20.07 -1.36
N LYS A 89 3.95 -20.70 -0.35
CA LYS A 89 2.49 -20.75 -0.21
C LYS A 89 1.91 -19.42 0.27
N ASP A 90 2.67 -18.68 1.07
CA ASP A 90 2.25 -17.42 1.69
C ASP A 90 2.61 -16.18 0.86
N GLN A 91 3.49 -16.35 -0.13
CA GLN A 91 3.80 -15.37 -1.19
C GLN A 91 2.59 -15.12 -2.11
N THR A 92 1.62 -14.41 -1.55
CA THR A 92 0.31 -14.17 -2.16
C THR A 92 0.07 -12.68 -2.40
N LEU A 93 -0.73 -12.39 -3.42
CA LEU A 93 -1.16 -11.06 -3.80
C LEU A 93 -2.68 -11.00 -3.84
N ALA A 94 -3.25 -9.87 -3.43
CA ALA A 94 -4.67 -9.61 -3.57
C ALA A 94 -5.00 -9.40 -5.05
N LYS A 95 -5.91 -10.21 -5.58
CA LYS A 95 -6.32 -10.17 -6.98
C LYS A 95 -7.82 -9.93 -7.11
N THR A 96 -8.18 -8.94 -7.90
CA THR A 96 -9.57 -8.69 -8.29
C THR A 96 -9.87 -9.39 -9.62
N THR A 97 -10.64 -10.48 -9.58
CA THR A 97 -11.17 -11.20 -10.75
C THR A 97 -12.41 -10.54 -11.34
N ALA A 98 -12.81 -10.93 -12.55
CA ALA A 98 -14.07 -10.46 -13.16
C ALA A 98 -15.30 -10.75 -12.26
N ALA A 99 -15.33 -11.92 -11.60
CA ALA A 99 -16.39 -12.27 -10.66
C ALA A 99 -16.41 -11.35 -9.43
N SER A 100 -15.25 -11.09 -8.82
CA SER A 100 -15.15 -10.17 -7.68
C SER A 100 -15.50 -8.72 -8.07
N ARG A 101 -15.11 -8.27 -9.28
CA ARG A 101 -15.55 -6.96 -9.82
C ARG A 101 -17.07 -6.87 -9.93
N ALA A 102 -17.71 -7.92 -10.44
CA ALA A 102 -19.17 -7.96 -10.57
C ALA A 102 -19.86 -7.89 -9.20
N ARG A 103 -19.36 -8.64 -8.20
CA ARG A 103 -19.88 -8.59 -6.82
C ARG A 103 -19.71 -7.21 -6.20
N ALA A 104 -18.51 -6.61 -6.31
CA ALA A 104 -18.26 -5.26 -5.82
C ALA A 104 -19.17 -4.23 -6.50
N ALA A 105 -19.30 -4.28 -7.83
CA ALA A 105 -20.20 -3.40 -8.58
C ALA A 105 -21.66 -3.53 -8.13
N GLN A 106 -22.12 -4.76 -7.90
CA GLN A 106 -23.48 -5.03 -7.40
C GLN A 106 -23.69 -4.44 -6.00
N GLN A 107 -22.72 -4.61 -5.10
CA GLN A 107 -22.78 -4.06 -3.74
C GLN A 107 -22.80 -2.53 -3.74
N LEU A 108 -22.06 -1.90 -4.67
CA LEU A 108 -21.99 -0.44 -4.79
C LEU A 108 -23.14 0.17 -5.60
N LEU A 109 -23.94 -0.64 -6.30
CA LEU A 109 -24.98 -0.17 -7.22
C LEU A 109 -25.92 0.91 -6.65
N PRO A 110 -26.39 0.82 -5.38
CA PRO A 110 -27.21 1.88 -4.79
C PRO A 110 -26.48 3.23 -4.71
N ASN A 111 -25.21 3.22 -4.32
CA ASN A 111 -24.39 4.44 -4.26
C ASN A 111 -24.08 4.98 -5.67
N LEU A 112 -23.80 4.11 -6.64
CA LEU A 112 -23.50 4.52 -8.01
C LEU A 112 -24.70 5.22 -8.65
N ARG A 113 -25.92 4.70 -8.45
CA ARG A 113 -27.16 5.35 -8.90
C ARG A 113 -27.32 6.74 -8.29
N ARG A 114 -27.14 6.86 -6.97
CA ARG A 114 -27.18 8.15 -6.28
C ARG A 114 -26.20 9.17 -6.87
N LEU A 115 -24.99 8.73 -7.23
CA LEU A 115 -23.98 9.61 -7.82
C LEU A 115 -24.39 10.11 -9.21
N VAL A 116 -24.96 9.23 -10.04
CA VAL A 116 -25.52 9.62 -11.35
C VAL A 116 -26.68 10.59 -11.20
N ASP A 117 -27.61 10.29 -10.30
CA ASP A 117 -28.75 11.18 -9.99
C ASP A 117 -28.28 12.56 -9.47
N SER A 118 -27.10 12.61 -8.85
CA SER A 118 -26.47 13.84 -8.35
C SER A 118 -25.63 14.58 -9.41
N GLY A 119 -25.65 14.12 -10.68
CA GLY A 119 -25.02 14.79 -11.82
C GLY A 119 -23.68 14.22 -12.26
N LEU A 120 -23.24 13.07 -11.73
CA LEU A 120 -22.06 12.37 -12.26
C LEU A 120 -22.41 11.74 -13.62
N PRO A 121 -21.63 11.99 -14.70
CA PRO A 121 -21.88 11.34 -15.99
C PRO A 121 -21.79 9.82 -15.86
N GLU A 122 -22.76 9.09 -16.41
CA GLU A 122 -22.75 7.61 -16.39
C GLU A 122 -21.45 7.03 -16.95
N GLY A 123 -20.93 7.62 -18.03
CA GLY A 123 -19.66 7.22 -18.63
C GLY A 123 -18.45 7.38 -17.71
N ALA A 124 -18.51 8.23 -16.68
CA ALA A 124 -17.42 8.37 -15.72
C ALA A 124 -17.32 7.17 -14.76
N LEU A 125 -18.40 6.39 -14.60
CA LEU A 125 -18.41 5.24 -13.70
C LEU A 125 -17.48 4.12 -14.15
N SER A 126 -17.30 3.94 -15.47
CA SER A 126 -16.39 2.91 -16.00
C SER A 126 -14.94 3.18 -15.61
N ASP A 127 -14.58 4.45 -15.42
CA ASP A 127 -13.23 4.86 -15.08
C ASP A 127 -13.02 4.90 -13.56
N LEU A 128 -14.04 5.33 -12.81
CA LEU A 128 -13.96 5.47 -11.35
C LEU A 128 -14.06 4.13 -10.60
N LEU A 129 -14.89 3.20 -11.07
CA LEU A 129 -15.09 1.93 -10.37
C LEU A 129 -13.80 1.10 -10.25
N PRO A 130 -12.97 0.93 -11.30
CA PRO A 130 -11.67 0.29 -11.17
C PRO A 130 -10.72 0.99 -10.20
N ILE A 131 -10.73 2.33 -10.16
CA ILE A 131 -9.88 3.13 -9.25
C ILE A 131 -10.31 2.89 -7.80
N TRP A 132 -11.59 2.97 -7.49
CA TRP A 132 -12.11 2.73 -6.14
C TRP A 132 -11.85 1.30 -5.68
N LEU A 133 -12.16 0.33 -6.52
CA LEU A 133 -11.98 -1.08 -6.19
C LEU A 133 -10.49 -1.42 -6.02
N GLY A 134 -9.66 -1.08 -7.01
CA GLY A 134 -8.23 -1.34 -6.96
C GLY A 134 -7.57 -0.64 -5.78
N GLY A 135 -7.80 0.66 -5.61
CA GLY A 135 -7.21 1.43 -4.50
C GLY A 135 -7.64 0.93 -3.12
N THR A 136 -8.91 0.54 -2.93
CA THR A 136 -9.39 0.01 -1.65
C THR A 136 -8.75 -1.34 -1.33
N ILE A 137 -8.61 -2.23 -2.33
CA ILE A 137 -8.03 -3.56 -2.13
C ILE A 137 -6.52 -3.49 -1.92
N THR A 138 -5.81 -2.65 -2.67
CA THR A 138 -4.38 -2.38 -2.44
C THR A 138 -4.17 -1.84 -1.02
N GLN A 139 -4.93 -0.81 -0.62
CA GLN A 139 -4.83 -0.27 0.74
C GLN A 139 -5.10 -1.34 1.82
N LEU A 140 -6.13 -2.17 1.64
CA LEU A 140 -6.48 -3.25 2.55
C LEU A 140 -5.40 -4.31 2.69
N ALA A 141 -4.75 -4.67 1.57
CA ALA A 141 -3.69 -5.66 1.54
C ALA A 141 -2.37 -5.12 2.14
N ASP A 142 -2.04 -3.86 1.88
CA ASP A 142 -0.71 -3.33 2.14
C ASP A 142 -0.59 -2.68 3.52
N THR A 143 -1.64 -1.99 4.00
CA THR A 143 -1.57 -1.17 5.24
C THR A 143 -1.01 -1.92 6.46
N PRO A 144 -1.36 -3.19 6.75
CA PRO A 144 -0.74 -3.90 7.87
C PRO A 144 0.78 -4.02 7.72
N SER A 145 1.25 -4.41 6.53
CA SER A 145 2.67 -4.53 6.23
C SER A 145 3.37 -3.18 6.24
N ASP A 146 2.74 -2.12 5.72
CA ASP A 146 3.27 -0.75 5.73
C ASP A 146 3.55 -0.29 7.16
N ILE A 147 2.64 -0.54 8.11
CA ILE A 147 2.83 -0.15 9.51
C ILE A 147 4.08 -0.81 10.10
N HIS A 148 4.29 -2.10 9.81
CA HIS A 148 5.48 -2.82 10.26
C HIS A 148 6.75 -2.31 9.56
N ILE A 149 6.69 -2.06 8.25
CA ILE A 149 7.81 -1.54 7.47
C ILE A 149 8.23 -0.16 7.98
N GLU A 150 7.29 0.75 8.19
CA GLU A 150 7.61 2.09 8.71
C GLU A 150 8.19 2.04 10.11
N THR A 151 7.72 1.11 10.95
CA THR A 151 8.32 0.87 12.27
C THR A 151 9.75 0.37 12.15
N TRP A 152 10.00 -0.61 11.27
CA TRP A 152 11.33 -1.14 11.01
C TRP A 152 12.30 -0.07 10.47
N ILE A 153 11.88 0.76 9.49
CA ILE A 153 12.70 1.86 8.97
C ILE A 153 13.07 2.81 10.11
N TRP A 154 12.09 3.20 10.93
CA TRP A 154 12.33 4.13 12.03
C TRP A 154 13.29 3.54 13.06
N GLU A 155 13.18 2.25 13.39
CA GLU A 155 14.03 1.61 14.39
C GLU A 155 15.46 1.33 13.88
N GLN A 156 15.59 0.92 12.61
CA GLN A 156 16.86 0.39 12.07
C GLN A 156 17.63 1.37 11.20
N LEU A 157 16.95 2.33 10.54
CA LEU A 157 17.54 3.21 9.54
C LEU A 157 17.50 4.67 10.00
N GLU A 158 18.29 4.99 11.02
CA GLU A 158 18.32 6.33 11.62
C GLU A 158 18.54 7.46 10.59
N HIS A 159 19.38 7.23 9.58
CA HIS A 159 19.68 8.18 8.51
C HIS A 159 18.49 8.46 7.57
N VAL A 160 17.43 7.63 7.60
CA VAL A 160 16.21 7.79 6.79
C VAL A 160 15.10 8.52 7.58
N ARG A 161 15.21 8.64 8.92
CA ARG A 161 14.12 9.15 9.77
C ARG A 161 13.59 10.52 9.37
N ASP A 162 14.45 11.49 9.10
CA ASP A 162 14.02 12.85 8.75
C ASP A 162 13.20 12.85 7.44
N VAL A 163 13.65 12.09 6.44
CA VAL A 163 12.98 11.99 5.15
C VAL A 163 11.71 11.12 5.23
N GLN A 164 11.73 10.09 6.08
CA GLN A 164 10.57 9.28 6.44
C GLN A 164 9.48 10.13 7.10
N GLU A 165 9.81 10.89 8.16
CA GLU A 165 8.87 11.77 8.83
C GLU A 165 8.23 12.74 7.83
N ALA A 166 9.04 13.41 7.01
CA ALA A 166 8.53 14.33 6.00
C ALA A 166 7.59 13.64 4.98
N SER A 167 7.92 12.42 4.57
CA SER A 167 7.11 11.62 3.64
C SER A 167 5.78 11.19 4.26
N LEU A 168 5.80 10.67 5.50
CA LEU A 168 4.64 10.23 6.26
C LEU A 168 3.72 11.41 6.59
N LEU A 169 4.25 12.55 7.05
CA LEU A 169 3.44 13.75 7.29
C LEU A 169 2.76 14.26 6.02
N SER A 170 3.46 14.21 4.88
CA SER A 170 2.89 14.52 3.57
C SER A 170 1.76 13.54 3.19
N GLN A 171 1.92 12.24 3.47
CA GLN A 171 0.89 11.22 3.25
C GLN A 171 -0.31 11.44 4.17
N MET A 172 -0.10 11.65 5.47
CA MET A 172 -1.18 11.87 6.44
C MET A 172 -1.98 13.14 6.12
N LYS A 173 -1.33 14.20 5.63
CA LYS A 173 -2.02 15.38 5.14
C LYS A 173 -2.91 15.08 3.93
N ALA A 174 -2.44 14.26 2.99
CA ALA A 174 -3.23 13.84 1.83
C ALA A 174 -4.42 12.95 2.25
N ASN A 175 -4.19 12.00 3.16
CA ASN A 175 -5.22 11.11 3.72
C ASN A 175 -6.27 11.90 4.51
N ALA A 176 -5.87 12.89 5.30
CA ALA A 176 -6.83 13.75 6.00
C ALA A 176 -7.75 14.53 5.04
N ALA A 177 -7.31 14.80 3.81
CA ALA A 177 -8.12 15.51 2.83
C ALA A 177 -9.32 14.67 2.33
N SER A 178 -9.29 13.33 2.43
CA SER A 178 -10.44 12.49 2.07
C SER A 178 -11.61 12.62 3.05
N MET A 179 -11.38 13.16 4.25
CA MET A 179 -12.45 13.45 5.22
C MET A 179 -13.30 14.68 4.85
N ARG A 180 -12.92 15.44 3.82
CA ARG A 180 -13.71 16.60 3.35
C ARG A 180 -15.07 16.14 2.83
N ALA A 181 -16.12 16.87 3.19
CA ALA A 181 -17.51 16.55 2.79
C ALA A 181 -17.69 16.37 1.27
N VAL A 182 -16.96 17.15 0.46
CA VAL A 182 -17.00 17.00 -1.01
C VAL A 182 -16.49 15.63 -1.46
N VAL A 183 -15.44 15.10 -0.83
CA VAL A 183 -14.91 13.77 -1.19
C VAL A 183 -15.91 12.69 -0.78
N ALA A 184 -16.49 12.79 0.42
CA ALA A 184 -17.53 11.88 0.88
C ALA A 184 -18.77 11.88 -0.03
N ALA A 185 -19.18 13.05 -0.54
CA ALA A 185 -20.36 13.17 -1.41
C ALA A 185 -20.20 12.42 -2.75
N PHE A 186 -18.97 12.42 -3.31
CA PHE A 186 -18.63 11.84 -4.61
C PHE A 186 -17.99 10.45 -4.56
N THR A 187 -17.91 9.84 -3.37
CA THR A 187 -17.36 8.49 -3.19
C THR A 187 -18.45 7.55 -2.71
N PRO A 188 -18.53 6.29 -3.18
CA PRO A 188 -19.41 5.31 -2.58
C PRO A 188 -19.13 5.16 -1.08
N GLU A 189 -20.18 5.12 -0.27
CA GLU A 189 -20.05 5.21 1.19
C GLU A 189 -19.17 4.10 1.77
N LEU A 190 -19.31 2.88 1.25
CA LEU A 190 -18.51 1.73 1.63
C LEU A 190 -17.00 1.95 1.35
N VAL A 191 -16.67 2.45 0.15
CA VAL A 191 -15.30 2.78 -0.25
C VAL A 191 -14.73 3.88 0.63
N TRP A 192 -15.49 4.95 0.83
CA TRP A 192 -15.07 6.09 1.65
C TRP A 192 -14.85 5.67 3.11
N THR A 193 -15.76 4.89 3.67
CA THR A 193 -15.69 4.43 5.07
C THR A 193 -14.50 3.49 5.27
N ALA A 194 -14.32 2.50 4.40
CA ALA A 194 -13.21 1.56 4.46
C ALA A 194 -11.86 2.28 4.36
N SER A 195 -11.69 3.13 3.34
CA SER A 195 -10.43 3.84 3.13
C SER A 195 -10.09 4.79 4.28
N ASN A 196 -11.06 5.54 4.80
CA ASN A 196 -10.80 6.45 5.91
C ASN A 196 -10.57 5.72 7.24
N ALA A 197 -11.18 4.54 7.45
CA ALA A 197 -10.89 3.71 8.61
C ALA A 197 -9.45 3.18 8.56
N MET A 198 -8.97 2.71 7.41
CA MET A 198 -7.57 2.28 7.25
C MET A 198 -6.59 3.46 7.35
N ASN A 199 -6.95 4.63 6.80
CA ASN A 199 -6.17 5.87 7.00
C ASN A 199 -6.03 6.23 8.49
N TYR A 200 -7.09 6.03 9.28
CA TYR A 200 -7.04 6.22 10.72
C TYR A 200 -6.06 5.26 11.39
N VAL A 201 -6.05 3.98 11.01
CA VAL A 201 -5.10 2.97 11.54
C VAL A 201 -3.67 3.43 11.29
N SER A 202 -3.32 3.82 10.05
CA SER A 202 -1.98 4.34 9.74
C SER A 202 -1.65 5.59 10.56
N ALA A 203 -2.57 6.56 10.61
CA ALA A 203 -2.37 7.78 11.40
C ALA A 203 -2.12 7.46 12.88
N LYS A 204 -2.90 6.52 13.45
CA LYS A 204 -2.76 6.09 14.84
C LYS A 204 -1.43 5.36 15.10
N ALA A 205 -0.98 4.51 14.18
CA ALA A 205 0.34 3.89 14.26
C ALA A 205 1.46 4.96 14.28
N TYR A 206 1.35 5.96 13.40
CA TYR A 206 2.36 7.00 13.26
C TYR A 206 2.34 8.06 14.37
N VAL A 207 1.24 8.20 15.14
CA VAL A 207 1.22 9.05 16.35
C VAL A 207 2.35 8.66 17.30
N ARG A 208 2.51 7.36 17.57
CA ARG A 208 3.55 6.85 18.47
C ARG A 208 4.93 6.90 17.82
N LEU A 209 5.01 6.59 16.53
CA LEU A 209 6.25 6.56 15.78
C LEU A 209 6.92 7.95 15.74
N LEU A 210 6.13 9.00 15.49
CA LEU A 210 6.62 10.36 15.22
C LEU A 210 6.43 11.34 16.38
N ASP A 211 5.78 10.92 17.47
CA ASP A 211 5.32 11.79 18.56
C ASP A 211 4.47 12.97 18.06
N ARG A 212 3.38 12.64 17.34
CA ARG A 212 2.48 13.59 16.66
C ARG A 212 1.01 13.27 16.95
N PRO A 213 0.46 13.58 18.14
CA PRO A 213 -0.92 13.24 18.51
C PRO A 213 -2.00 13.91 17.63
N GLU A 214 -1.65 14.94 16.87
CA GLU A 214 -2.53 15.65 15.95
C GLU A 214 -2.88 14.85 14.69
N LEU A 215 -2.15 13.78 14.34
CA LEU A 215 -2.38 13.01 13.12
C LEU A 215 -3.77 12.36 13.09
N VAL A 216 -4.30 11.98 14.25
CA VAL A 216 -5.66 11.41 14.38
C VAL A 216 -6.76 12.47 14.49
N ARG A 217 -6.40 13.76 14.65
CA ARG A 217 -7.36 14.85 14.84
C ARG A 217 -8.47 14.92 13.77
N PRO A 218 -8.20 14.69 12.47
CA PRO A 218 -9.24 14.75 11.43
C PRO A 218 -10.38 13.74 11.62
N TYR A 219 -10.13 12.65 12.36
CA TYR A 219 -11.08 11.55 12.53
C TYR A 219 -11.82 11.59 13.87
N ARG A 220 -11.35 12.40 14.84
CA ARG A 220 -11.89 12.41 16.20
C ARG A 220 -13.39 12.69 16.24
N ARG A 221 -14.10 11.95 17.08
CA ARG A 221 -15.56 12.01 17.31
C ARG A 221 -16.37 11.72 16.06
N THR A 222 -15.85 10.89 15.16
CA THR A 222 -16.56 10.41 13.97
C THR A 222 -16.77 8.90 14.03
N ALA A 223 -17.67 8.37 13.19
CA ALA A 223 -17.82 6.93 13.02
C ALA A 223 -16.53 6.27 12.49
N ILE A 224 -15.69 7.03 11.77
CA ILE A 224 -14.41 6.54 11.26
C ILE A 224 -13.42 6.28 12.39
N GLU A 225 -13.35 7.13 13.42
CA GLU A 225 -12.50 6.85 14.59
C GLU A 225 -12.91 5.56 15.26
N LYS A 226 -14.21 5.35 15.51
CA LYS A 226 -14.69 4.10 16.12
C LYS A 226 -14.32 2.87 15.28
N LEU A 227 -14.56 2.92 13.98
CA LEU A 227 -14.26 1.79 13.09
C LEU A 227 -12.74 1.56 12.98
N GLY A 228 -11.96 2.63 12.83
CA GLY A 228 -10.50 2.55 12.75
C GLY A 228 -9.86 2.05 14.06
N GLU A 229 -10.46 2.37 15.21
CA GLU A 229 -10.06 1.80 16.50
C GLU A 229 -10.26 0.28 16.55
N GLU A 230 -11.41 -0.20 16.08
CA GLU A 230 -11.67 -1.64 15.97
C GLU A 230 -10.66 -2.34 15.04
N LEU A 231 -10.33 -1.75 13.88
CA LEU A 231 -9.32 -2.27 12.97
C LEU A 231 -7.91 -2.26 13.59
N PHE A 232 -7.56 -1.20 14.33
CA PHE A 232 -6.26 -1.09 14.99
C PHE A 232 -6.08 -2.12 16.10
N GLU A 233 -7.13 -2.42 16.87
CA GLU A 233 -7.08 -3.52 17.85
C GLU A 233 -6.94 -4.89 17.17
N MET A 234 -7.65 -5.14 16.06
CA MET A 234 -7.43 -6.37 15.29
C MET A 234 -5.97 -6.50 14.83
N PHE A 235 -5.35 -5.42 14.35
CA PHE A 235 -3.94 -5.41 13.97
C PHE A 235 -3.02 -5.76 15.16
N LYS A 236 -3.25 -5.17 16.33
CA LYS A 236 -2.47 -5.46 17.55
C LYS A 236 -2.62 -6.90 18.04
N GLU A 237 -3.77 -7.52 17.82
CA GLU A 237 -4.06 -8.90 18.22
C GLU A 237 -3.54 -9.95 17.21
N ALA A 238 -2.88 -9.53 16.12
CA ALA A 238 -2.36 -10.45 15.11
C ALA A 238 -1.33 -11.43 15.72
N PRO A 239 -1.48 -12.75 15.48
CA PRO A 239 -0.52 -13.73 15.96
C PRO A 239 0.70 -13.77 15.05
N GLY A 240 1.75 -13.04 15.43
CA GLY A 240 3.07 -13.10 14.78
C GLY A 240 3.40 -11.91 13.89
N ASP A 241 4.38 -12.09 13.01
CA ASP A 241 4.92 -11.08 12.11
C ASP A 241 5.17 -11.70 10.71
N GLY A 242 5.35 -10.84 9.72
CA GLY A 242 5.59 -11.20 8.32
C GLY A 242 4.31 -11.34 7.48
N LEU A 243 4.50 -11.62 6.19
CA LEU A 243 3.45 -11.53 5.17
C LEU A 243 2.19 -12.36 5.48
N ALA A 244 2.35 -13.53 6.09
CA ALA A 244 1.22 -14.38 6.47
C ALA A 244 0.38 -13.79 7.60
N ALA A 245 1.01 -13.10 8.56
CA ALA A 245 0.32 -12.42 9.65
C ALA A 245 -0.37 -11.13 9.14
N ASP A 246 0.32 -10.36 8.29
CA ASP A 246 -0.23 -9.18 7.62
C ASP A 246 -1.52 -9.53 6.87
N ARG A 247 -1.48 -10.62 6.09
CA ARG A 247 -2.66 -11.15 5.39
C ARG A 247 -3.80 -11.51 6.34
N GLN A 248 -3.54 -12.15 7.47
CA GLN A 248 -4.59 -12.49 8.44
C GLN A 248 -5.25 -11.23 9.03
N VAL A 249 -4.49 -10.14 9.18
CA VAL A 249 -5.07 -8.84 9.53
C VAL A 249 -5.95 -8.33 8.39
N SER A 250 -5.46 -8.33 7.15
CA SER A 250 -6.23 -7.91 5.98
C SER A 250 -7.53 -8.70 5.80
N ASP A 251 -7.52 -10.02 6.04
CA ASP A 251 -8.71 -10.87 5.96
C ASP A 251 -9.75 -10.48 7.04
N ARG A 252 -9.32 -10.25 8.29
CA ARG A 252 -10.21 -9.79 9.37
C ARG A 252 -10.77 -8.40 9.10
N TRP A 253 -9.93 -7.50 8.57
CA TRP A 253 -10.38 -6.18 8.15
C TRP A 253 -11.37 -6.27 6.98
N ALA A 254 -11.13 -7.14 6.00
CA ALA A 254 -12.03 -7.36 4.88
C ALA A 254 -13.42 -7.81 5.36
N GLU A 255 -13.47 -8.75 6.30
CA GLU A 255 -14.72 -9.19 6.92
C GLU A 255 -15.41 -8.03 7.66
N ARG A 256 -14.66 -7.32 8.51
CA ARG A 256 -15.19 -6.21 9.29
C ARG A 256 -15.72 -5.06 8.44
N LEU A 257 -15.08 -4.81 7.30
CA LEU A 257 -15.42 -3.76 6.35
C LEU A 257 -16.44 -4.21 5.30
N GLY A 258 -16.77 -5.50 5.20
CA GLY A 258 -17.68 -6.04 4.19
C GLY A 258 -17.09 -6.05 2.78
N LEU A 259 -15.79 -6.31 2.67
CA LEU A 259 -15.00 -6.31 1.42
C LEU A 259 -14.50 -7.70 1.02
N SER A 260 -14.80 -8.76 1.78
CA SER A 260 -14.27 -10.12 1.54
C SER A 260 -14.50 -10.66 0.13
N ASP A 261 -15.59 -10.26 -0.52
CA ASP A 261 -15.95 -10.73 -1.86
C ASP A 261 -15.31 -9.94 -3.02
N TRP A 262 -14.54 -8.89 -2.71
CA TRP A 262 -13.96 -7.95 -3.67
C TRP A 262 -12.61 -8.40 -4.24
N PHE A 263 -12.01 -9.41 -3.65
CA PHE A 263 -10.71 -9.94 -4.07
C PHE A 263 -10.56 -11.41 -3.67
N GLU A 264 -9.50 -12.03 -4.16
CA GLU A 264 -9.02 -13.33 -3.70
C GLU A 264 -7.49 -13.28 -3.57
N TRP A 265 -6.93 -14.08 -2.68
CA TRP A 265 -5.48 -14.25 -2.59
C TRP A 265 -5.00 -15.22 -3.66
N THR A 266 -4.02 -14.81 -4.46
CA THR A 266 -3.39 -15.67 -5.47
C THR A 266 -1.89 -15.77 -5.22
N THR A 267 -1.30 -16.94 -5.41
CA THR A 267 0.15 -17.11 -5.33
C THR A 267 0.82 -16.60 -6.59
N LEU A 268 2.06 -16.10 -6.48
CA LEU A 268 2.78 -15.48 -7.60
C LEU A 268 2.89 -16.37 -8.84
N ASN A 269 3.08 -17.68 -8.65
CA ASN A 269 3.14 -18.67 -9.74
C ASN A 269 1.83 -18.81 -10.53
N LEU A 270 0.70 -18.33 -10.00
CA LEU A 270 -0.63 -18.35 -10.63
C LEU A 270 -1.05 -16.99 -11.20
N VAL A 271 -0.20 -15.96 -11.06
CA VAL A 271 -0.42 -14.64 -11.65
C VAL A 271 -0.17 -14.71 -13.16
N SER A 272 -1.18 -14.33 -13.95
CA SER A 272 -1.11 -14.39 -15.41
C SER A 272 -0.03 -13.43 -15.96
N PRO A 273 0.57 -13.74 -17.14
CA PRO A 273 1.56 -12.87 -17.78
C PRO A 273 1.08 -11.42 -18.03
N GLU A 274 -0.23 -11.23 -18.23
CA GLU A 274 -0.83 -9.89 -18.47
C GLU A 274 -0.71 -8.95 -17.26
N VAL A 275 -0.73 -9.49 -16.03
CA VAL A 275 -0.48 -8.71 -14.80
C VAL A 275 1.01 -8.37 -14.67
N ARG A 276 1.90 -9.18 -15.28
CA ARG A 276 3.35 -8.94 -15.28
C ARG A 276 3.77 -7.72 -16.11
N HIS A 277 2.91 -7.24 -17.02
CA HIS A 277 3.16 -6.08 -17.87
C HIS A 277 2.52 -4.77 -17.39
N ALA A 278 1.76 -4.78 -16.29
CA ALA A 278 0.97 -3.61 -15.85
C ALA A 278 1.80 -2.40 -15.33
N TRP A 279 3.12 -2.56 -15.28
CA TRP A 279 4.07 -1.63 -14.67
C TRP A 279 5.14 -1.09 -15.64
N GLN A 280 5.08 -1.50 -16.92
CA GLN A 280 5.86 -0.93 -18.02
C GLN A 280 5.13 0.28 -18.61
#